data_AF-A0A2S9FP14-F1
#
_entry.id   AF-A0A2S9FP14-F1
#
_cell.length_a   1.000
_cell.length_b   1.000
_cell.length_c   1.000
_cell.angle_alpha   90.00
_cell.angle_beta   90.00
_cell.angle_gamma   90.00
#
_symmetry.space_group_name_H-M   'P 1'
#
loop_
_entity.id
_entity.type
_entity.pdbx_description
1 polymer ?
#
loop_
_entity_poly.entity_id
_entity_poly.type
_entity_poly.pdbx_seq_one_letter_code
_entity_poly.pdbx_strand_id
1 'polypeptide(L)' 'VLDDDARERLASNIIGHVLDGVKEPVLSRVFEYWKNIDPDLGKKVEEGVRSGG' A
#
# COMPACT_ATOMS: atom_id res chain seq x y z
N VAL A 1 -6.76 10.63 14.72
CA VAL A 1 -5.62 10.33 13.82
C VAL A 1 -5.33 8.83 13.96
N LEU A 2 -4.97 8.12 12.88
CA LEU A 2 -4.58 6.70 12.99
C LEU A 2 -3.30 6.59 13.84
N ASP A 3 -3.29 5.66 14.78
CA ASP A 3 -2.06 5.24 15.45
C ASP A 3 -1.23 4.31 14.54
N ASP A 4 -0.01 4.00 14.97
CA ASP A 4 0.94 3.24 14.17
C ASP A 4 0.46 1.78 13.95
N ASP A 5 -0.17 1.16 14.95
CA ASP A 5 -0.75 -0.17 14.82
C ASP A 5 -1.86 -0.21 13.76
N ALA A 6 -2.74 0.80 13.74
CA ALA A 6 -3.79 0.92 12.76
C ALA A 6 -3.23 1.17 11.35
N ARG A 7 -2.13 1.94 11.24
CA ARG A 7 -1.41 2.17 9.99
C ARG A 7 -0.78 0.89 9.44
N GLU A 8 -0.22 0.06 10.31
CA GLU A 8 0.34 -1.24 9.91
C GLU A 8 -0.73 -2.20 9.41
N ARG A 9 -1.85 -2.32 10.13
CA ARG A 9 -2.99 -3.14 9.68
C ARG A 9 -3.52 -2.67 8.33
N LEU A 10 -3.62 -1.36 8.14
CA LEU A 10 -4.05 -0.78 6.88
C LEU A 10 -3.08 -1.14 5.74
N ALA A 11 -1.77 -0.99 5.96
CA ALA A 11 -0.75 -1.36 4.96
C ALA A 11 -0.87 -2.83 4.56
N SER A 12 -0.93 -3.75 5.52
CA SER A 12 -1.05 -5.19 5.25
C SER A 12 -2.30 -5.54 4.44
N ASN A 13 -3.45 -4.93 4.75
CA ASN A 13 -4.69 -5.15 3.99
C ASN A 13 -4.57 -4.67 2.54
N ILE A 14 -3.95 -3.50 2.32
CA ILE A 14 -3.74 -2.96 0.97
C ILE A 14 -2.80 -3.87 0.19
N ILE A 15 -1.66 -4.25 0.78
CA ILE A 15 -0.68 -5.15 0.12
C ILE A 15 -1.33 -6.45 -0.29
N GLY A 16 -2.07 -7.11 0.61
CA GLY A 16 -2.76 -8.36 0.31
C GLY A 16 -3.75 -8.23 -0.85
N HIS A 17 -4.56 -7.16 -0.87
CA HIS A 17 -5.51 -6.95 -1.95
C HIS A 17 -4.82 -6.63 -3.30
N VAL A 18 -3.71 -5.88 -3.27
CA VAL A 18 -2.94 -5.58 -4.48
C VAL A 18 -2.30 -6.86 -5.05
N LEU A 19 -1.74 -7.71 -4.20
CA LEU A 19 -1.14 -8.99 -4.62
C LEU A 19 -2.17 -10.00 -5.15
N ASP A 20 -3.45 -9.86 -4.78
CA ASP A 20 -4.56 -10.72 -5.26
C ASP A 20 -4.99 -10.44 -6.72
N GLY A 21 -4.16 -9.73 -7.49
CA GLY A 21 -4.32 -9.64 -8.94
C GLY A 21 -4.45 -8.23 -9.51
N VAL A 22 -4.15 -7.19 -8.73
CA VAL A 22 -4.03 -5.83 -9.26
C VAL A 22 -2.79 -5.73 -10.16
N LYS A 23 -2.97 -5.18 -11.36
CA LYS A 23 -1.92 -5.06 -12.38
C LYS A 23 -1.83 -3.64 -12.90
N GLU A 24 -0.80 -3.37 -13.70
CA GLU A 24 -0.68 -2.10 -14.41
C GLU A 24 -1.86 -1.86 -15.36
N PRO A 25 -2.31 -0.60 -15.54
CA PRO A 25 -1.75 0.63 -14.96
C PRO A 25 -2.30 0.96 -13.56
N VAL A 26 -3.20 0.13 -13.03
CA VAL A 26 -3.88 0.39 -11.75
C VAL A 26 -2.90 0.31 -10.59
N LEU A 27 -1.95 -0.62 -10.65
CA LEU A 27 -0.89 -0.75 -9.65
C LEU A 27 -0.13 0.56 -9.42
N SER A 28 0.35 1.22 -10.49
CA SER A 28 1.01 2.52 -10.39
C SER A 28 0.14 3.59 -9.70
N ARG A 29 -1.16 3.60 -10.02
CA ARG A 29 -2.12 4.55 -9.42
C ARG A 29 -2.36 4.29 -7.93
N VAL A 30 -2.31 3.04 -7.49
CA VAL A 30 -2.43 2.69 -6.07
C VAL A 30 -1.25 3.29 -5.28
N PHE A 31 -0.03 3.16 -5.79
CA PHE A 31 1.15 3.73 -5.13
C PHE A 31 1.10 5.26 -5.10
N GLU A 32 0.71 5.90 -6.20
CA GLU A 32 0.55 7.35 -6.26
C GLU A 32 -0.52 7.84 -5.27
N TYR A 33 -1.70 7.20 -5.27
CA TYR A 33 -2.81 7.56 -4.40
C TYR A 33 -2.42 7.52 -2.92
N TRP A 34 -1.79 6.43 -2.47
CA TRP A 34 -1.40 6.30 -1.07
C TRP A 34 -0.27 7.25 -0.68
N LYS A 35 0.71 7.50 -1.56
CA LYS A 35 1.76 8.51 -1.30
C LYS A 35 1.20 9.92 -1.17
N ASN A 36 0.16 10.25 -1.93
CA ASN A 36 -0.51 11.56 -1.84
C ASN A 36 -1.29 11.74 -0.54
N ILE A 37 -1.84 10.66 0.02
CA ILE A 37 -2.53 10.68 1.32
C ILE A 37 -1.52 10.73 2.46
N ASP A 38 -0.53 9.84 2.41
CA ASP A 38 0.45 9.65 3.45
C ASP A 38 1.73 9.03 2.83
N PRO A 39 2.82 9.81 2.71
CA PRO A 39 4.04 9.35 2.05
C PRO A 39 4.66 8.10 2.68
N ASP A 40 4.59 7.96 4.00
CA ASP A 40 5.17 6.82 4.73
C ASP A 40 4.34 5.56 4.52
N LEU A 41 3.01 5.66 4.58
CA LEU A 41 2.11 4.55 4.26
C LEU A 41 2.25 4.12 2.79
N GLY A 42 2.26 5.08 1.86
CA GLY A 42 2.44 4.81 0.44
C GLY A 42 3.77 4.10 0.14
N LYS A 43 4.85 4.48 0.83
CA LYS A 43 6.14 3.78 0.76
C LYS A 43 6.03 2.35 1.30
N LYS A 44 5.46 2.15 2.49
CA LYS A 44 5.27 0.82 3.10
C LYS A 44 4.48 -0.13 2.19
N VAL A 45 3.40 0.37 1.58
CA VAL A 45 2.57 -0.41 0.64
C VAL A 45 3.37 -0.78 -0.60
N GLU A 46 4.09 0.16 -1.20
CA GLU A 46 4.90 -0.14 -2.39
C GLU A 46 6.01 -1.16 -2.11
N GLU A 47 6.72 -1.00 -0.99
CA GLU A 47 7.76 -1.94 -0.58
C GLU A 47 7.19 -3.34 -0.35
N GLY A 48 6.09 -3.47 0.40
CA GLY A 48 5.45 -4.77 0.67
C GLY A 48 4.90 -5.47 -0.57
N VAL A 49 4.35 -4.71 -1.53
CA VAL A 49 3.91 -5.29 -2.81
C VAL A 49 5.11 -5.73 -3.65
N ARG A 50 6.20 -4.94 -3.68
CA ARG A 50 7.41 -5.28 -4.45
C ARG A 50 8.19 -6.45 -3.84
N SER A 51 8.14 -6.66 -2.52
CA SER A 51 8.73 -7.83 -1.87
C SER A 51 7.90 -9.11 -2.06
N GLY A 52 6.67 -9.00 -2.58
CA GLY A 52 5.77 -10.14 -2.75
C GLY A 52 5.02 -10.55 -1.47
N GLY A 53 4.98 -9.67 -0.46
CA GLY A 53 4.48 -9.95 0.89
C GLY A 53 5.59 -10.25 1.87
#